data_AF-A0A662IHF9-F1
#
_entry.id   AF-A0A662IHF9-F1
#
_cell.length_a   1.000
_cell.length_b   1.000
_cell.length_c   1.000
_cell.angle_alpha   90.00
_cell.angle_beta   90.00
_cell.angle_gamma   90.00
#
_symmetry.space_group_name_H-M   'P 1'
#
loop_
_entity.id
_entity.type
_entity.pdbx_description
1 polymer ?
#
loop_
_entity_poly.entity_id
_entity_poly.type
_entity_poly.pdbx_seq_one_letter_code
_entity_poly.pdbx_strand_id
1 'polypeptide(L)'
;MKVLRGIVRKIEKTGESTVDEEGTTWEKCIFHIELTSFSKRTKEEMPENLKGKIVKVIRWCAFDWHYRTNVPATLTPEETERVLKGSFDLAV
;
A
#
# COMPACT_ATOMS: atom_id res chain seq x y z
N MET A 1 12.34 3.90 -12.52
CA MET A 1 10.87 3.98 -12.38
C MET A 1 10.53 4.68 -11.08
N LYS A 2 9.53 5.57 -11.10
CA LYS A 2 9.11 6.34 -9.92
C LYS A 2 8.08 5.52 -9.16
N VAL A 3 8.32 5.27 -7.88
CA VAL A 3 7.38 4.54 -7.01
C VAL A 3 7.16 5.34 -5.74
N LEU A 4 5.89 5.47 -5.36
CA LEU A 4 5.49 6.18 -4.15
C LEU A 4 5.77 5.33 -2.91
N ARG A 5 6.12 6.01 -1.82
CA ARG A 5 6.34 5.43 -0.51
C ARG A 5 5.52 6.16 0.53
N GLY A 6 5.23 5.44 1.59
CA GLY A 6 4.44 5.96 2.69
C GLY A 6 4.62 5.14 3.95
N ILE A 7 3.77 5.44 4.93
CA ILE A 7 3.72 4.75 6.20
C ILE A 7 2.36 4.07 6.33
N VAL A 8 2.34 2.79 6.70
CA VAL A 8 1.09 2.07 6.99
C VAL A 8 0.49 2.64 8.27
N ARG A 9 -0.67 3.28 8.20
CA ARG A 9 -1.35 3.87 9.37
C ARG A 9 -2.45 2.99 9.94
N LYS A 10 -3.15 2.28 9.06
CA LYS A 10 -4.25 1.37 9.42
C LYS A 10 -4.26 0.18 8.49
N ILE A 11 -4.68 -0.96 9.00
CA ILE A 11 -4.94 -2.16 8.23
C ILE A 11 -6.36 -2.61 8.59
N GLU A 12 -7.19 -2.82 7.58
CA GLU A 12 -8.55 -3.33 7.70
C GLU A 12 -8.63 -4.71 7.09
N LYS A 13 -9.14 -5.69 7.83
CA LYS A 13 -9.41 -7.04 7.32
C LYS A 13 -10.73 -7.01 6.56
N THR A 14 -10.77 -7.58 5.35
CA THR A 14 -12.02 -7.62 4.58
C THR A 14 -12.89 -8.83 4.92
N GLY A 15 -12.34 -9.82 5.65
CA GLY A 15 -12.98 -11.10 5.91
C GLY A 15 -12.92 -12.08 4.73
N GLU A 16 -12.39 -11.67 3.57
CA GLU A 16 -12.08 -12.58 2.47
C GLU A 16 -10.76 -13.29 2.76
N SER A 17 -10.72 -14.61 2.60
CA SER A 17 -9.51 -15.41 2.73
C SER A 17 -9.39 -16.43 1.60
N THR A 18 -8.15 -16.75 1.21
CA THR A 18 -7.83 -17.83 0.28
C THR A 18 -6.77 -18.74 0.90
N VAL A 19 -6.70 -19.98 0.43
CA VAL A 19 -5.63 -20.93 0.80
C VAL A 19 -4.74 -21.13 -0.43
N ASP A 20 -3.43 -21.12 -0.24
CA ASP A 20 -2.48 -21.43 -1.31
C ASP A 20 -2.22 -22.94 -1.44
N GLU A 21 -1.42 -23.33 -2.42
CA GLU A 21 -1.12 -24.74 -2.71
C GLU A 21 -0.41 -25.46 -1.53
N GLU A 22 0.23 -24.70 -0.64
CA GLU A 22 0.95 -25.21 0.54
C GLU A 22 0.04 -25.29 1.78
N GLY A 23 -1.23 -24.88 1.68
CA GLY A 23 -2.18 -24.89 2.78
C GLY A 23 -2.12 -23.65 3.68
N THR A 24 -1.38 -22.61 3.29
CA THR A 24 -1.31 -21.36 4.06
C THR A 24 -2.54 -20.49 3.78
N THR A 25 -3.18 -20.01 4.85
CA THR A 25 -4.33 -19.11 4.75
C THR A 25 -3.86 -17.67 4.59
N TRP A 26 -4.29 -17.03 3.52
CA TRP A 26 -4.05 -15.62 3.21
C TRP A 26 -5.35 -14.84 3.39
N GLU A 27 -5.33 -13.79 4.20
CA GLU A 27 -6.46 -12.90 4.42
C GLU A 27 -6.28 -11.61 3.61
N LYS A 28 -7.31 -11.21 2.88
CA LYS A 28 -7.32 -9.97 2.12
C LYS A 28 -7.51 -8.79 3.07
N CYS A 29 -6.62 -7.82 2.96
CA CYS A 29 -6.55 -6.67 3.82
C CYS A 29 -6.45 -5.37 3.01
N ILE A 30 -7.05 -4.31 3.53
CA ILE A 30 -6.94 -2.95 3.00
C ILE A 30 -5.97 -2.17 3.87
N PHE A 31 -4.86 -1.75 3.26
CA PHE A 31 -3.81 -0.96 3.90
C PHE A 31 -4.07 0.51 3.62
N HIS A 32 -4.13 1.31 4.68
CA HIS A 32 -4.20 2.77 4.60
C HIS A 32 -2.79 3.31 4.72
N ILE A 33 -2.22 3.73 3.60
CA ILE A 33 -0.84 4.18 3.50
C ILE A 33 -0.83 5.70 3.37
N GLU A 34 -0.22 6.38 4.35
CA GLU A 34 0.04 7.82 4.27
C GLU A 34 1.27 8.08 3.40
N LEU A 35 1.08 8.77 2.27
CA LEU A 35 2.16 9.08 1.33
C LEU A 35 3.14 10.09 1.91
N THR A 36 4.43 9.79 1.83
CA THR A 36 5.49 10.63 2.41
C THR A 36 6.47 11.13 1.35
N SER A 37 6.86 10.28 0.39
CA SER A 37 7.84 10.63 -0.64
C SER A 37 7.81 9.65 -1.82
N PHE A 38 8.56 9.93 -2.88
CA PHE A 38 8.99 8.88 -3.80
C PHE A 38 10.10 8.02 -3.18
N SER A 39 10.40 6.88 -3.79
CA SER A 39 11.58 6.07 -3.45
C SER A 39 12.89 6.82 -3.70
N LYS A 40 13.95 6.45 -2.96
CA LYS A 40 15.29 7.04 -3.06
C LYS A 40 15.90 6.99 -4.48
N ARG A 41 15.43 6.06 -5.33
CA ARG A 41 15.89 5.94 -6.72
C ARG A 41 15.28 6.99 -7.64
N THR A 42 14.25 7.70 -7.18
CA THR A 42 13.60 8.80 -7.89
C THR A 42 14.25 10.10 -7.44
N LYS A 43 14.84 10.84 -8.38
CA LYS A 43 15.51 12.12 -8.11
C LYS A 43 14.54 13.30 -8.02
N GLU A 44 13.28 13.09 -8.39
CA GLU A 44 12.24 14.10 -8.34
C GLU A 44 11.53 14.09 -6.99
N GLU A 45 11.05 15.27 -6.58
CA GLU A 45 10.22 15.39 -5.40
C GLU A 45 8.79 14.94 -5.67
N MET A 46 8.15 14.43 -4.62
CA MET A 46 6.74 14.05 -4.70
C MET A 46 5.89 15.33 -4.76
N PRO A 47 4.86 15.37 -5.64
CA PRO A 47 3.92 16.49 -5.67
C PRO A 47 3.35 16.80 -4.28
N GLU A 48 3.36 18.07 -3.89
CA GLU A 48 2.93 18.48 -2.53
C GLU A 48 1.48 18.10 -2.25
N ASN A 49 0.62 18.13 -3.27
CA ASN A 49 -0.79 17.74 -3.18
C ASN A 49 -1.00 16.24 -2.88
N LEU A 50 0.05 15.41 -2.90
CA LEU A 50 0.01 14.00 -2.52
C LEU A 50 0.57 13.75 -1.12
N LYS A 51 1.35 14.67 -0.57
CA LYS A 51 2.00 14.49 0.73
C LYS A 51 0.96 14.44 1.85
N GLY A 52 1.06 13.42 2.70
CA GLY A 52 0.11 13.18 3.79
C GLY A 52 -1.23 12.57 3.36
N LYS A 53 -1.47 12.35 2.06
CA LYS A 53 -2.70 11.68 1.61
C LYS A 53 -2.67 10.20 1.96
N ILE A 54 -3.84 9.68 2.34
CA ILE A 54 -4.05 8.26 2.57
C ILE A 54 -4.46 7.59 1.25
N VAL A 55 -3.71 6.56 0.87
CA VAL A 55 -4.06 5.64 -0.23
C VAL A 55 -4.50 4.32 0.38
N LYS A 56 -5.63 3.79 -0.09
CA LYS A 56 -6.09 2.45 0.26
C LYS A 56 -5.56 1.45 -0.76
N VAL A 57 -4.93 0.38 -0.29
CA VAL A 57 -4.31 -0.63 -1.15
C VAL A 57 -4.63 -2.03 -0.65
N ILE A 58 -4.97 -2.95 -1.56
CA ILE A 58 -5.19 -4.36 -1.20
C ILE A 58 -3.86 -5.09 -1.04
N ARG A 59 -3.73 -5.85 0.05
CA ARG A 59 -2.65 -6.79 0.29
C ARG A 59 -3.23 -8.10 0.82
N TRP A 60 -2.55 -9.20 0.53
CA TRP A 60 -2.83 -10.49 1.14
C TRP A 60 -1.88 -10.70 2.32
N CYS A 61 -2.40 -11.13 3.46
CA CYS A 61 -1.65 -11.23 4.71
C CYS A 61 -1.84 -12.62 5.34
N ALA A 62 -0.75 -13.37 5.50
CA ALA A 62 -0.76 -14.70 6.12
C ALA A 62 -0.09 -14.74 7.51
N PHE A 63 0.81 -13.79 7.78
CA PHE A 63 1.68 -13.82 8.97
C PHE A 63 1.62 -12.49 9.74
N ASP A 64 1.84 -12.54 11.05
CA ASP A 64 1.76 -11.39 11.97
C ASP A 64 2.55 -10.16 11.51
N TRP A 65 3.71 -10.37 10.88
CA TRP A 65 4.55 -9.26 10.41
C TRP A 65 3.89 -8.42 9.31
N HIS A 66 2.94 -9.00 8.55
CA HIS A 66 2.15 -8.26 7.56
C HIS A 66 1.23 -7.22 8.22
N TYR A 67 0.79 -7.46 9.46
CA TYR A 67 -0.18 -6.64 10.17
C TYR A 67 0.45 -5.47 10.95
N ARG A 68 1.75 -5.21 10.76
CA ARG A 68 2.45 -4.13 11.46
C ARG A 68 2.01 -2.77 10.92
N THR A 69 1.70 -1.86 11.83
CA THR A 69 1.45 -0.45 11.54
C THR A 69 2.67 0.40 11.86
N ASN A 70 2.67 1.65 11.39
CA ASN A 70 3.77 2.62 11.48
C ASN A 70 5.08 2.15 10.84
N VAL A 71 4.99 1.21 9.90
CA VAL A 71 6.13 0.72 9.11
C VAL A 71 6.11 1.33 7.70
N PRO A 72 7.28 1.49 7.05
CA PRO A 72 7.34 1.94 5.67
C PRO A 72 6.69 0.94 4.70
N ALA A 73 5.91 1.45 3.76
CA ALA A 73 5.40 0.70 2.62
C ALA A 73 5.78 1.40 1.32
N THR A 74 5.91 0.60 0.26
CA THR A 74 6.17 1.09 -1.10
C THR A 74 5.03 0.58 -1.97
N LEU A 75 4.45 1.50 -2.75
CA LEU A 75 3.42 1.15 -3.72
C LEU A 75 4.08 0.42 -4.90
N THR A 76 3.31 -0.43 -5.58
CA THR A 76 3.75 -0.99 -6.86
C THR A 76 3.81 0.13 -7.91
N PRO A 77 4.44 -0.13 -9.07
CA PRO A 77 4.48 0.83 -10.14
C PRO A 77 3.10 1.19 -10.66
N GLU A 78 2.23 0.19 -10.83
CA GLU A 78 0.86 0.37 -11.32
C GLU A 78 0.02 1.16 -10.32
N GLU A 79 0.16 0.86 -9.03
CA GLU A 79 -0.48 1.62 -7.94
C GLU A 79 0.00 3.07 -7.93
N THR A 80 1.31 3.28 -8.13
CA THR A 80 1.88 4.62 -8.21
C THR A 80 1.28 5.40 -9.36
N GLU A 81 1.19 4.81 -10.56
CA GLU A 81 0.56 5.46 -11.71
C GLU A 81 -0.90 5.82 -11.47
N ARG A 82 -1.68 4.94 -10.83
CA ARG A 82 -3.07 5.22 -10.45
C ARG A 82 -3.17 6.41 -9.50
N VAL A 83 -2.31 6.47 -8.48
CA VAL A 83 -2.28 7.59 -7.52
C VAL A 83 -1.88 8.89 -8.20
N LEU A 84 -0.90 8.87 -9.09
CA LEU A 84 -0.49 10.04 -9.86
C LEU A 84 -1.60 10.55 -10.79
N LYS A 85 -2.47 9.65 -11.27
CA LYS A 85 -3.69 9.98 -12.04
C LYS A 85 -4.87 10.42 -11.15
N GLY A 86 -4.71 10.45 -9.82
CA GLY A 86 -5.71 10.94 -8.86
C GLY A 86 -6.56 9.86 -8.20
N SER A 87 -6.24 8.57 -8.34
CA SER A 87 -6.95 7.47 -7.69
C SER A 87 -6.31 7.11 -6.35
N PHE A 88 -7.01 7.34 -5.24
CA PHE A 88 -6.52 7.07 -3.88
C PHE A 88 -7.17 5.84 -3.23
N ASP A 89 -8.25 5.33 -3.82
CA ASP A 89 -8.85 4.06 -3.44
C ASP A 89 -8.50 3.01 -4.49
N LEU A 90 -7.48 2.20 -4.19
CA LEU A 90 -7.02 1.11 -5.05
C LEU A 90 -7.62 -0.23 -4.61
N ALA A 91 -8.55 -0.21 -3.65
CA ALA A 91 -9.32 -1.36 -3.22
C ALA A 91 -10.62 -1.55 -4.03
N VAL A 92 -10.82 -0.72 -5.06
CA VAL A 92 -11.95 -0.72 -6.00
C VAL A 92 -11.51 -1.27 -7.35
#